data_AF-A0AAE6JR25-F1
#
_entry.id   AF-A0AAE6JR25-F1
#
_cell.length_a   1.000
_cell.length_b   1.000
_cell.length_c   1.000
_cell.angle_alpha   90.00
_cell.angle_beta   90.00
_cell.angle_gamma   90.00
#
_symmetry.space_group_name_H-M   'P 1'
#
loop_
_entity.id
_entity.type
_entity.pdbx_description
1 polymer ?
#
loop_
_entity_poly.entity_id
_entity_poly.type
_entity_poly.pdbx_seq_one_letter_code
_entity_poly.pdbx_strand_id
1 'polypeptide(L)' 'MFEYDPNKSEIKLGIAKLNDKHWSAIFTLRGKNIRLISVRRSRKKEIELYETNQ' A
#
# COMPACT_ATOMS: atom_id res chain seq x y z
N MET A 1 -11.49 -13.34 19.00
CA MET A 1 -10.22 -14.09 18.93
C MET A 1 -9.76 -14.07 17.48
N PHE A 2 -8.87 -13.14 17.15
CA PHE A 2 -8.07 -13.14 15.92
C PHE A 2 -6.63 -13.23 16.42
N GLU A 3 -5.90 -14.28 16.06
CA GLU A 3 -4.55 -14.48 16.55
C GLU A 3 -3.64 -13.37 16.02
N TYR A 4 -3.14 -12.53 16.94
CA TYR A 4 -2.04 -11.62 16.66
C TYR A 4 -0.76 -12.46 16.62
N ASP A 5 -0.28 -12.79 15.43
CA ASP A 5 1.02 -13.41 15.25
C ASP A 5 2.10 -12.31 15.15
N PRO A 6 2.96 -12.14 16.17
CA PRO A 6 4.02 -11.14 16.15
C PRO A 6 5.10 -11.40 15.08
N ASN A 7 5.13 -12.60 14.50
CA ASN A 7 6.04 -12.96 13.40
C ASN A 7 5.41 -12.74 12.01
N LYS A 8 4.10 -12.45 11.95
CA LYS A 8 3.41 -12.14 10.70
C LYS A 8 3.65 -10.70 10.30
N SER A 9 4.69 -10.47 9.50
CA SER A 9 4.87 -9.19 8.82
C SER A 9 3.86 -9.06 7.68
N GLU A 10 2.70 -8.48 7.96
CA GLU A 10 1.68 -8.22 6.94
C GLU A 10 2.17 -7.14 5.98
N ILE A 11 2.43 -7.53 4.74
CA ILE A 11 2.75 -6.60 3.64
C ILE A 11 1.44 -6.00 3.15
N LYS A 12 1.34 -4.67 3.20
CA LYS A 12 0.17 -3.92 2.73
C LYS A 12 0.51 -3.15 1.46
N LEU A 13 -0.49 -3.03 0.58
CA LEU A 13 -0.45 -2.17 -0.60
C LEU A 13 -1.40 -0.99 -0.37
N GLY A 14 -0.88 0.22 -0.47
CA GLY A 14 -1.66 1.46 -0.50
C GLY A 14 -1.53 2.14 -1.85
N ILE A 15 -2.63 2.67 -2.36
CA ILE A 15 -2.64 3.56 -3.52
C ILE A 15 -3.00 4.94 -3.02
N ALA A 16 -2.22 5.95 -3.41
CA ALA A 16 -2.47 7.33 -3.03
C ALA A 16 -2.17 8.28 -4.19
N LYS A 17 -2.88 9.40 -4.24
CA LYS A 17 -2.63 10.48 -5.18
C LYS A 17 -1.79 11.56 -4.50
N LEU A 18 -0.61 11.85 -5.05
CA LEU A 18 0.29 12.91 -4.57
C LEU A 18 0.75 13.74 -5.78
N ASN A 19 0.57 15.07 -5.73
CA ASN A 19 0.89 16.00 -6.81
C ASN A 19 0.29 15.59 -8.17
N ASP A 20 -1.02 15.32 -8.17
CA ASP A 20 -1.79 14.83 -9.34
C ASP A 20 -1.31 13.53 -9.96
N LYS A 21 -0.49 12.78 -9.23
CA LYS A 21 0.11 11.54 -9.68
C LYS A 21 -0.29 10.41 -8.73
N HIS A 22 -0.80 9.32 -9.28
CA HIS A 22 -1.03 8.10 -8.54
C HIS A 22 0.29 7.36 -8.22
N TRP A 23 0.40 6.94 -6.97
CA TRP A 23 1.51 6.19 -6.42
C TRP A 23 1.00 4.93 -5.74
N SER A 24 1.73 3.84 -5.94
CA SER A 24 1.50 2.57 -5.27
C SER A 24 2.64 2.37 -4.28
N ALA A 25 2.30 2.23 -3.00
CA ALA A 25 3.25 2.04 -1.91
C ALA A 25 3.04 0.67 -1.26
N ILE A 26 4.13 -0.09 -1.16
CA ILE A 26 4.19 -1.33 -0.39
C ILE A 26 4.84 -1.00 0.95
N PHE A 27 4.16 -1.32 2.04
CA PHE A 27 4.64 -1.02 3.37
C PHE A 27 4.27 -2.11 4.37
N THR A 28 5.00 -2.16 5.47
CA THR A 28 4.67 -2.98 6.63
C THR A 28 4.46 -2.09 7.85
N LEU A 29 3.56 -2.52 8.72
CA LEU A 29 3.34 -1.89 10.02
C LEU A 29 4.09 -2.71 11.07
N ARG A 30 5.01 -2.06 11.79
CA ARG A 30 5.72 -2.68 12.92
C ARG A 30 5.42 -1.88 14.18
N GLY A 31 4.42 -2.34 14.93
CA GLY A 31 3.89 -1.61 16.07
C GLY A 31 3.36 -0.24 15.64
N LYS A 32 4.01 0.84 16.08
CA LYS A 32 3.66 2.23 15.75
C LYS A 32 4.40 2.79 14.54
N ASN A 33 5.36 2.05 13.99
CA ASN A 33 6.20 2.52 12.90
C ASN A 33 5.73 1.97 11.54
N ILE A 34 5.75 2.85 10.53
CA ILE A 34 5.48 2.48 9.14
C ILE A 34 6.83 2.31 8.44
N ARG A 35 7.10 1.11 7.91
CA ARG A 35 8.26 0.87 7.04
C ARG A 35 7.79 0.83 5.60
N LEU A 36 8.13 1.85 4.83
CA LEU A 36 7.97 1.82 3.38
C LEU A 36 9.02 0.85 2.80
N ILE A 37 8.56 -0.13 2.04
CA ILE A 37 9.42 -1.14 1.39
C ILE A 37 9.68 -0.71 -0.05
N SER A 38 8.65 -0.26 -0.76
CA SER A 38 8.75 0.21 -2.13
C SER A 38 7.66 1.23 -2.41
N VAL A 39 8.04 2.38 -2.98
CA VAL A 39 7.11 3.38 -3.47
C VAL A 39 7.38 3.56 -4.95
N ARG A 40 6.36 3.34 -5.78
CA ARG A 40 6.48 3.45 -7.25
C ARG A 40 5.33 4.25 -7.83
N ARG A 41 5.54 4.82 -9.02
CA ARG A 41 4.43 5.36 -9.80
C ARG A 41 3.48 4.23 -10.16
N SER A 42 2.19 4.44 -9.90
CA SER A 42 1.15 3.51 -10.32
C SER A 42 1.18 3.39 -11.83
N ARG A 43 1.18 2.16 -12.33
CA ARG A 43 1.13 1.91 -13.78
C ARG A 43 -0.26 2.31 -14.28
N LYS A 44 -0.38 2.79 -15.52
CA LYS A 44 -1.68 3.21 -16.11
C LYS A 44 -2.78 2.16 -15.92
N LYS A 45 -2.44 0.87 -16.05
CA LYS A 45 -3.35 -0.26 -15.82
C LYS A 45 -3.84 -0.41 -14.37
N GLU A 46 -3.02 -0.08 -13.38
CA GLU A 46 -3.43 -0.08 -11.96
C GLU A 46 -4.34 1.12 -11.64
N ILE A 47 -4.07 2.28 -12.27
CA ILE A 47 -4.89 3.50 -12.11
C ILE A 47 -6.29 3.25 -12.68
N GLU A 48 -6.39 2.73 -13.89
CA GLU A 48 -7.66 2.44 -14.56
C GLU A 48 -8.51 1.46 -13.74
N LEU A 49 -7.92 0.40 -13.17
CA LEU A 49 -8.60 -0.53 -12.27
C LEU A 49 -9.07 0.11 -10.96
N TYR A 50 -8.32 1.08 -10.42
CA TYR A 50 -8.69 1.81 -9.21
C TYR A 50 -9.80 2.84 -9.48
N GLU A 51 -9.69 3.60 -10.57
CA GLU A 51 -10.68 4.60 -10.98
C GLU A 51 -12.00 3.97 -11.47
N THR A 52 -11.97 2.77 -12.05
CA THR A 52 -13.18 2.06 -12.49
C THR A 52 -13.95 1.40 -11.34
N ASN A 53 -13.28 1.07 -10.24
CA ASN A 53 -13.90 0.44 -9.06
C ASN A 53 -14.16 1.42 -7.90
N GLN A 54 -14.14 2.73 -8.18
CA GLN A 54 -14.42 3.79 -7.20
C GLN A 54 -15.87 4.27 -7.28
#